data_AF-A0A973FIW9-F1
#
_entry.id   AF-A0A973FIW9-F1
#
_cell.length_a   1.000
_cell.length_b   1.000
_cell.length_c   1.000
_cell.angle_alpha   90.00
_cell.angle_beta   90.00
_cell.angle_gamma   90.00
#
_symmetry.space_group_name_H-M   'P 1'
#
loop_
_entity.id
_entity.type
_entity.pdbx_description
1 polymer ?
#
loop_
_entity_poly.entity_id
_entity_poly.type
_entity_poly.pdbx_seq_one_letter_code
_entity_poly.pdbx_strand_id
1 'polypeptide(L)'
;PEHIETASQELVTTFDQLIPGFYDPEDRERGFIQSVDRQGNERTFPFTSISIGITDTGTGSFSHFGEMTERASEMKKYAKQFTGSCFRWDRRKIVSE
;
A
#
# COMPACT_ATOMS: atom_id res chain seq x y z
N PRO A 1 14.76 -12.04 2.05
CA PRO A 1 13.74 -12.38 1.02
C PRO A 1 12.63 -13.30 1.54
N GLU A 2 13.00 -14.38 2.25
CA GLU A 2 12.07 -15.46 2.64
C GLU A 2 10.83 -15.00 3.41
N HIS A 3 10.93 -13.95 4.24
CA HIS A 3 9.80 -13.44 5.02
C HIS A 3 9.11 -12.21 4.42
N ILE A 4 9.58 -11.68 3.30
CA ILE A 4 9.06 -10.42 2.74
C ILE A 4 7.57 -10.55 2.44
N GLU A 5 7.18 -11.63 1.77
CA GLU A 5 5.80 -11.88 1.37
C GLU A 5 4.92 -12.12 2.60
N THR A 6 5.32 -13.00 3.51
CA THR A 6 4.59 -13.29 4.75
C THR A 6 4.40 -12.04 5.61
N ALA A 7 5.46 -11.29 5.90
CA ALA A 7 5.39 -10.09 6.73
C ALA A 7 4.54 -8.99 6.07
N SER A 8 4.64 -8.81 4.75
CA SER A 8 3.84 -7.81 4.04
C SER A 8 2.36 -8.19 4.02
N GLN A 9 2.06 -9.47 3.87
CA GLN A 9 0.70 -9.97 3.94
C GLN A 9 0.11 -9.81 5.35
N GLU A 10 0.87 -10.16 6.39
CA GLU A 10 0.47 -9.95 7.79
C GLU A 10 0.18 -8.48 8.08
N LEU A 11 1.04 -7.56 7.61
CA LEU A 11 0.84 -6.11 7.78
C LEU A 11 -0.46 -5.64 7.11
N VAL A 12 -0.70 -6.03 5.86
CA VAL A 12 -1.92 -5.69 5.11
C VAL A 12 -3.16 -6.22 5.84
N THR A 13 -3.16 -7.51 6.19
CA THR A 13 -4.30 -8.14 6.85
C THR A 13 -4.57 -7.55 8.23
N THR A 14 -3.53 -7.32 9.02
CA THR A 14 -3.68 -6.75 10.37
C THR A 14 -4.18 -5.31 10.30
N PHE A 15 -3.65 -4.51 9.36
CA PHE A 15 -4.10 -3.13 9.18
C PHE A 15 -5.58 -3.07 8.82
N ASP A 16 -6.03 -3.89 7.85
CA ASP A 16 -7.44 -3.92 7.42
C ASP A 16 -8.39 -4.37 8.54
N GLN A 17 -7.93 -5.24 9.45
CA GLN A 17 -8.74 -5.66 10.60
C GLN A 17 -8.86 -4.57 11.67
N LEU A 18 -7.80 -3.77 11.86
CA LEU A 18 -7.75 -2.76 12.91
C LEU A 18 -8.38 -1.44 12.46
N ILE A 19 -8.22 -1.05 11.19
CA ILE A 19 -8.56 0.30 10.72
C ILE A 19 -10.05 0.68 10.91
N PRO A 20 -11.05 -0.21 10.75
CA PRO A 20 -12.45 0.15 11.03
C PRO A 20 -12.68 0.55 12.49
N GLY A 21 -11.84 0.04 13.40
CA GLY A 21 -11.84 0.34 14.83
C GLY A 21 -11.57 1.82 15.18
N PHE A 22 -10.99 2.57 14.24
CA PHE A 22 -10.63 3.99 14.40
C PHE A 22 -11.66 4.97 13.83
N TYR A 23 -12.77 4.46 13.28
CA TYR A 23 -13.88 5.27 12.79
C TYR A 23 -15.09 5.19 13.70
N ASP A 24 -15.93 6.22 13.61
CA ASP A 24 -17.19 6.32 14.34
C ASP A 24 -18.08 5.10 14.05
N PRO A 25 -18.88 4.64 15.04
CA PRO A 25 -19.73 3.46 14.88
C PRO A 25 -20.64 3.52 13.65
N GLU A 26 -21.14 4.72 13.31
CA GLU A 26 -22.03 4.96 12.18
C GLU A 26 -21.33 4.74 10.83
N ASP A 27 -20.11 5.26 10.67
CA ASP A 27 -19.29 5.03 9.48
C ASP A 27 -18.87 3.57 9.40
N ARG A 28 -18.54 2.93 10.54
CA ARG A 28 -18.22 1.50 10.63
C ARG A 28 -19.37 0.62 10.16
N GLU A 29 -20.60 0.92 10.59
CA GLU A 29 -21.79 0.19 10.18
C GLU A 29 -22.09 0.35 8.68
N ARG A 30 -21.82 1.55 8.13
CA ARG A 30 -21.98 1.83 6.68
C ARG A 30 -20.86 1.24 5.82
N GLY A 31 -19.67 1.04 6.38
CA GLY A 31 -18.48 0.57 5.67
C GLY A 31 -17.74 1.65 4.87
N PHE A 32 -18.06 2.93 5.09
CA PHE A 32 -17.42 4.08 4.45
C PHE A 32 -17.60 5.32 5.31
N ILE A 33 -16.72 6.31 5.10
CA ILE A 33 -16.77 7.62 5.74
C ILE A 33 -17.66 8.54 4.91
N GLN A 34 -18.65 9.17 5.52
CA GLN A 34 -19.40 10.25 4.87
C GLN A 34 -18.90 11.61 5.38
N SER A 35 -18.49 12.49 4.49
CA SER A 35 -17.97 13.81 4.85
C SER A 35 -18.36 14.87 3.83
N VAL A 36 -18.35 16.13 4.25
CA VAL A 36 -18.65 17.29 3.39
C VAL A 36 -17.34 17.90 2.92
N ASP A 37 -17.15 18.00 1.60
CA ASP A 37 -15.97 18.62 1.04
C ASP A 37 -15.95 20.15 1.27
N ARG A 38 -14.83 20.81 0.94
CA ARG A 38 -14.67 22.27 1.14
C ARG A 38 -15.64 23.13 0.31
N GLN A 39 -16.37 22.53 -0.63
CA GLN A 39 -17.37 23.20 -1.47
C GLN A 39 -18.80 22.91 -0.98
N GLY A 40 -18.97 22.19 0.13
CA GLY A 40 -20.27 21.86 0.70
C GLY A 40 -20.91 20.61 0.10
N ASN A 41 -20.20 19.85 -0.75
CA ASN A 41 -20.76 18.63 -1.35
C ASN A 41 -20.52 17.43 -0.43
N GLU A 42 -21.57 16.65 -0.17
CA GLU A 42 -21.42 15.35 0.47
C GLU A 42 -20.62 14.39 -0.42
N ARG A 43 -19.66 13.71 0.20
CA ARG A 43 -18.83 12.68 -0.43
C ARG A 43 -18.70 11.47 0.48
N THR A 44 -18.57 10.32 -0.16
CA THR A 44 -18.22 9.07 0.50
C THR A 44 -16.77 8.73 0.22
N PHE A 45 -16.08 8.23 1.25
CA PHE A 45 -14.69 7.80 1.16
C PHE A 45 -14.58 6.39 1.74
N PRO A 46 -13.78 5.50 1.12
CA PRO A 46 -13.45 4.23 1.76
C PRO A 46 -12.66 4.47 3.05
N PHE A 47 -12.60 3.47 3.92
CA PHE A 47 -11.63 3.50 5.02
C PHE A 47 -10.21 3.63 4.51
N THR A 48 -9.35 4.20 5.36
CA THR A 48 -7.93 4.33 5.04
C THR A 48 -7.33 2.96 4.79
N SER A 49 -6.45 2.88 3.81
CA SER A 49 -5.72 1.67 3.45
C SER A 49 -4.22 1.95 3.37
N ILE A 50 -3.41 0.89 3.39
CA ILE A 50 -1.95 0.99 3.24
C ILE A 50 -1.48 0.41 1.91
N SER A 51 -0.56 1.12 1.25
CA SER A 51 0.09 0.64 0.03
C SER A 51 1.59 0.52 0.26
N ILE A 52 2.12 -0.70 0.17
CA ILE A 52 3.52 -1.02 0.46
C ILE A 52 4.27 -1.32 -0.85
N GLY A 53 5.32 -0.54 -1.14
CA GLY A 53 6.24 -0.81 -2.24
C GLY A 53 7.51 -1.49 -1.73
N ILE A 54 7.91 -2.60 -2.34
CA ILE A 54 9.03 -3.40 -1.89
C ILE A 54 10.03 -3.58 -3.04
N THR A 55 11.31 -3.34 -2.75
CA THR A 55 12.42 -3.66 -3.64
C THR A 55 13.49 -4.38 -2.82
N ASP A 56 14.26 -5.25 -3.48
CA ASP A 56 15.41 -5.94 -2.89
C ASP A 56 16.52 -6.10 -3.93
N THR A 57 17.64 -6.70 -3.53
CA THR A 57 18.77 -6.95 -4.43
C THR A 57 18.56 -8.15 -5.35
N GLY A 58 17.41 -8.84 -5.28
CA GLY A 58 17.08 -9.96 -6.14
C GLY A 58 16.76 -9.55 -7.58
N THR A 59 16.35 -8.30 -7.79
CA THR A 59 16.06 -7.72 -9.12
C THR A 59 17.24 -6.91 -9.68
N GLY A 60 18.43 -7.07 -9.10
CA GLY A 60 19.67 -6.43 -9.54
C GLY A 60 20.52 -5.82 -8.45
N SER A 61 21.76 -5.50 -8.83
CA SER A 61 22.62 -4.64 -8.02
C SER A 61 22.19 -3.19 -8.17
N PHE A 62 22.18 -2.45 -7.07
CA PHE A 62 22.03 -1.00 -7.08
C PHE A 62 23.42 -0.37 -7.07
N SER A 63 23.64 0.63 -7.91
CA SER A 63 24.91 1.37 -7.99
C SER A 63 25.10 2.32 -6.80
N HIS A 64 24.01 2.84 -6.25
CA HIS A 64 24.00 3.74 -5.10
C HIS A 64 22.63 3.71 -4.39
N PHE A 65 22.56 4.26 -3.18
CA PHE A 65 21.34 4.26 -2.34
C PHE A 65 20.14 4.97 -3.00
N GLY A 66 20.39 6.00 -3.81
CA GLY A 66 19.35 6.74 -4.53
C GLY A 66 18.53 5.82 -5.45
N GLU A 67 19.20 4.97 -6.22
CA GLU A 67 18.58 3.99 -7.11
C GLU A 67 17.67 3.01 -6.37
N MET A 68 18.08 2.54 -5.18
CA MET A 68 17.25 1.67 -4.34
C MET A 68 15.99 2.38 -3.85
N THR A 69 16.14 3.63 -3.42
CA THR A 69 15.01 4.44 -2.92
C THR A 69 14.03 4.79 -4.04
N GLU A 70 14.54 5.04 -5.24
CA GLU A 70 13.74 5.30 -6.43
C GLU A 70 12.91 4.07 -6.79
N ARG A 71 13.53 2.88 -6.90
CA ARG A 71 12.80 1.62 -7.15
C ARG A 71 11.75 1.32 -6.08
N ALA A 72 12.04 1.52 -4.80
CA ALA A 72 11.03 1.39 -3.74
C ALA A 72 9.86 2.38 -3.93
N SER A 73 10.16 3.60 -4.34
CA SER A 73 9.16 4.65 -4.61
C SER A 73 8.30 4.33 -5.84
N GLU A 74 8.87 3.76 -6.90
CA GLU A 74 8.13 3.22 -8.04
C GLU A 74 7.14 2.15 -7.59
N MET A 75 7.61 1.18 -6.81
CA MET A 75 6.75 0.10 -6.32
C MET A 75 5.63 0.62 -5.41
N LYS A 76 5.90 1.66 -4.61
CA LYS A 76 4.87 2.33 -3.80
C LYS A 76 3.84 3.04 -4.67
N LYS A 77 4.27 3.74 -5.74
CA LYS A 77 3.35 4.34 -6.72
C LYS A 77 2.50 3.28 -7.41
N TYR A 78 3.10 2.15 -7.78
CA TYR A 78 2.39 1.02 -8.38
C TYR A 78 1.37 0.41 -7.41
N ALA A 79 1.74 0.18 -6.15
CA ALA A 79 0.81 -0.30 -5.12
C ALA A 79 -0.39 0.64 -4.93
N LYS A 80 -0.19 1.96 -4.99
CA LYS A 80 -1.26 2.97 -4.87
C LYS A 80 -2.26 2.99 -6.03
N GLN A 81 -2.02 2.27 -7.12
CA GLN A 81 -2.98 2.14 -8.23
C GLN A 81 -4.09 1.14 -7.90
N PHE A 82 -3.93 0.33 -6.85
CA PHE A 82 -4.92 -0.66 -6.43
C PHE A 82 -5.73 -0.12 -5.26
N THR A 83 -7.03 -0.43 -5.25
CA THR A 83 -7.93 -0.08 -4.16
C THR A 83 -7.70 -1.00 -2.95
N GLY A 84 -7.78 -0.43 -1.75
CA GLY A 84 -7.60 -1.18 -0.51
C GLY A 84 -6.13 -1.40 -0.15
N SER A 85 -5.90 -2.10 0.96
CA SER A 85 -4.54 -2.34 1.43
C SER A 85 -3.85 -3.39 0.57
N CYS A 86 -2.62 -3.13 0.18
CA CYS A 86 -1.84 -4.08 -0.61
C CYS A 86 -0.33 -3.84 -0.50
N PHE A 87 0.44 -4.84 -0.91
CA PHE A 87 1.86 -4.70 -1.18
C PHE A 87 2.17 -5.05 -2.65
N ARG A 88 3.22 -4.44 -3.19
CA ARG A 88 3.79 -4.79 -4.50
C ARG A 88 5.30 -4.91 -4.36
N TRP A 89 5.78 -6.11 -4.63
CA TRP A 89 7.20 -6.43 -4.63
C TRP A 89 7.73 -6.41 -6.05
N ASP A 90 8.80 -5.67 -6.25
CA ASP A 90 9.58 -5.70 -7.48
C ASP A 90 10.09 -7.12 -7.73
N ARG A 91 9.55 -7.77 -8.76
CA ARG A 91 9.96 -9.10 -9.24
C ARG A 91 10.48 -9.04 -10.67
N ARG A 92 10.90 -7.86 -11.14
CA ARG A 92 11.49 -7.69 -12.47
C ARG A 92 12.75 -8.56 -12.56
N LYS A 93 12.76 -9.54 -13.47
CA LYS A 93 13.96 -10.33 -13.77
C LYS A 93 14.88 -9.49 -14.65
N ILE A 94 16.16 -9.38 -14.29
CA ILE A 94 17.17 -8.92 -15.23
C ILE A 94 17.34 -10.02 -16.27
N VAL A 95 16.99 -9.72 -17.52
CA VAL A 95 17.42 -10.55 -18.65
C VAL A 95 18.84 -10.11 -18.96
N SER A 96 19.81 -10.93 -18.58
CA SER A 96 21.17 -10.83 -19.12
C SER A 96 21.17 -11.44 -20.51
N GLU A 97 21.44 -10.61 -21.53
CA GLU A 97 21.87 -11.08 -22.87
C GLU A 97 23.29 -11.65 -22.84
#